data_AF-A0A355C963-F1
#
_entry.id   AF-A0A355C963-F1
#
_cell.length_a   1.000
_cell.length_b   1.000
_cell.length_c   1.000
_cell.angle_alpha   90.00
_cell.angle_beta   90.00
_cell.angle_gamma   90.00
#
_symmetry.space_group_name_H-M   'P 1'
#
loop_
_entity.id
_entity.type
_entity.pdbx_description
1 polymer ?
#
loop_
_entity_poly.entity_id
_entity_poly.type
_entity_poly.pdbx_seq_one_letter_code
_entity_poly.pdbx_strand_id
1 'polypeptide(L)'
;MGKERTLRVQVQAVDNEKAEIRCLSEKHPGTEVTVRCDALSSPVDHFWEGAQLNLIDFTVDKNGRLLPKLIVLEPDYLIDASAIAECFHDYCVTPMHYFRNKFETPENRSYLLLGNLANFFLDELIFAQQPDEVSFDETFLKSFRQSPFEYTSCRDIAADEDFRDFMRKARTQFENIKRVITEDFPRRGINLHQCTLEPSFFSERYGFQGRLDLLHINKKAYEIVELKSGKLPYPAYDTGKIALNHEVQTGVYRLMTESVFDVPSRRVEAAILYSSGSIPGTNLRFAAGFQQLEKEIINVRNLIIANEHAIINGNNQTVAQLFQALYDTTGTAQKSATFYTQRIEQFKSVLQQCTPMELSYFYRY
;
A
#
# COMPACT_ATOMS: atom_id res chain seq x y z
N MET A 1 -21.73 21.34 13.35
CA MET A 1 -20.82 20.16 13.27
C MET A 1 -21.51 18.84 12.89
N GLY A 2 -22.82 18.63 13.08
CA GLY A 2 -23.47 17.30 12.95
C GLY A 2 -23.68 16.66 11.55
N LYS A 3 -23.00 17.10 10.50
CA LYS A 3 -23.02 16.45 9.16
C LYS A 3 -21.64 16.16 8.59
N GLU A 4 -20.59 16.56 9.29
CA GLU A 4 -19.25 16.57 8.74
C GLU A 4 -18.50 15.30 9.14
N ARG A 5 -18.00 14.56 8.14
CA ARG A 5 -17.28 13.29 8.36
C ARG A 5 -15.78 13.48 8.53
N THR A 6 -15.27 14.67 8.23
CA THR A 6 -13.84 15.01 8.35
C THR A 6 -13.72 16.44 8.88
N LEU A 7 -12.92 16.65 9.92
CA LEU A 7 -12.58 17.99 10.40
C LEU A 7 -11.07 18.17 10.35
N ARG A 8 -10.62 19.15 9.56
CA ARG A 8 -9.22 19.55 9.49
C ARG A 8 -8.90 20.53 10.61
N VAL A 9 -7.83 20.23 11.34
CA VAL A 9 -7.40 21.00 12.51
C VAL A 9 -5.87 21.15 12.53
N GLN A 10 -5.38 22.22 13.14
CA GLN A 10 -3.96 22.43 13.40
C GLN A 10 -3.66 22.25 14.89
N VAL A 11 -2.66 21.44 15.23
CA VAL A 11 -2.23 21.21 16.60
C VAL A 11 -1.67 22.50 17.21
N GLN A 12 -2.17 22.88 18.38
CA GLN A 12 -1.66 24.00 19.17
C GLN A 12 -0.85 23.54 20.38
N ALA A 13 -1.25 22.43 21.00
CA ALA A 13 -0.56 21.86 22.14
C ALA A 13 -0.94 20.38 22.31
N VAL A 14 0.00 19.60 22.82
CA VAL A 14 -0.16 18.17 23.06
C VAL A 14 -0.01 17.91 24.56
N ASP A 15 -1.01 17.26 25.18
CA ASP A 15 -1.00 16.84 26.58
C ASP A 15 -0.93 15.30 26.64
N ASN A 16 0.29 14.78 26.77
CA ASN A 16 0.56 13.34 26.80
C ASN A 16 -0.01 12.66 28.06
N GLU A 17 -0.06 13.36 29.20
CA GLU A 17 -0.59 12.79 30.44
C GLU A 17 -2.09 12.51 30.34
N LYS A 18 -2.82 13.38 29.64
CA LYS A 18 -4.27 13.23 29.43
C LYS A 18 -4.63 12.54 28.11
N ALA A 19 -3.65 12.28 27.24
CA ALA A 19 -3.85 11.87 25.85
C ALA A 19 -4.81 12.82 25.10
N GLU A 20 -4.62 14.12 25.30
CA GLU A 20 -5.45 15.18 24.71
C GLU A 20 -4.62 16.09 23.81
N ILE A 21 -5.22 16.54 22.71
CA ILE A 21 -4.60 17.48 21.77
C ILE A 21 -5.51 18.69 21.67
N ARG A 22 -4.97 19.88 21.94
CA ARG A 22 -5.66 21.13 21.67
C ARG A 22 -5.36 21.56 20.25
N CYS A 23 -6.39 21.82 19.47
CA CYS A 23 -6.27 22.18 18.07
C CYS A 23 -7.11 23.40 17.72
N LEU A 24 -6.71 24.13 16.68
CA LEU A 24 -7.54 25.13 16.02
C LEU A 24 -8.24 24.49 14.82
N SER A 25 -9.54 24.74 14.69
CA SER A 25 -10.29 24.32 13.51
C SER A 25 -9.99 25.23 12.32
N GLU A 26 -9.62 24.64 11.17
CA GLU A 26 -9.38 25.41 9.94
C GLU A 26 -10.68 25.98 9.37
N LYS A 27 -11.74 25.16 9.39
CA LYS A 27 -13.07 25.55 8.89
C LYS A 27 -13.77 26.59 9.76
N HIS A 28 -13.44 26.62 11.05
CA HIS A 28 -13.98 27.58 12.00
C HIS A 28 -12.84 28.36 12.67
N PRO A 29 -12.23 29.33 11.94
CA PRO A 29 -11.07 30.06 12.43
C PRO A 29 -11.30 30.65 13.83
N GLY A 30 -10.31 30.49 14.71
CA GLY A 30 -10.37 30.91 16.11
C GLY A 30 -11.18 29.99 17.04
N THR A 31 -11.79 28.91 16.52
CA THR A 31 -12.44 27.90 17.35
C THR A 31 -11.42 26.86 17.80
N GLU A 32 -11.17 26.82 19.10
CA GLU A 32 -10.40 25.75 19.73
C GLU A 32 -11.26 24.51 19.93
N VAL A 33 -10.69 23.35 19.60
CA VAL A 33 -11.27 22.04 19.87
C VAL A 33 -10.27 21.20 20.65
N THR A 34 -10.77 20.35 21.54
CA THR A 34 -9.95 19.35 22.23
C THR A 34 -10.24 17.99 21.64
N VAL A 35 -9.22 17.34 21.10
CA VAL A 35 -9.26 15.98 20.58
C VAL A 35 -8.74 15.05 21.66
N ARG A 36 -9.50 14.00 21.98
CA ARG A 36 -9.03 12.95 22.88
C ARG A 36 -8.62 11.74 22.05
N CYS A 37 -7.39 11.30 22.23
CA CYS A 37 -6.86 10.13 21.55
C CYS A 37 -7.13 8.88 22.38
N ASP A 38 -7.55 7.80 21.73
CA ASP A 38 -7.52 6.49 22.34
C ASP A 38 -6.11 5.92 22.17
N ALA A 39 -5.49 5.46 23.27
CA ALA A 39 -4.10 4.98 23.31
C ALA A 39 -3.81 3.86 22.29
N LEU A 40 -4.86 3.14 21.85
CA LEU A 40 -4.78 2.08 20.82
C LEU A 40 -4.74 2.61 19.38
N SER A 41 -5.01 3.90 19.14
CA SER A 41 -5.37 4.44 17.82
C SER A 41 -4.45 5.52 17.27
N SER A 42 -3.42 5.94 18.01
CA SER A 42 -2.25 6.72 17.57
C SER A 42 -1.58 7.24 18.85
N PRO A 43 -0.34 6.83 19.18
CA PRO A 43 0.35 7.39 20.34
C PRO A 43 0.49 8.90 20.17
N VAL A 44 -0.02 9.65 21.15
CA VAL A 44 -0.08 11.11 21.13
C VAL A 44 1.33 11.73 21.05
N ASP A 45 2.33 10.98 21.52
CA ASP A 45 3.76 11.31 21.52
C ASP A 45 4.35 11.59 20.12
N HIS A 46 3.63 11.29 19.05
CA HIS A 46 4.08 11.49 17.67
C HIS A 46 3.53 12.75 17.00
N PHE A 47 2.70 13.54 17.70
CA PHE A 47 2.20 14.82 17.20
C PHE A 47 3.01 15.99 17.75
N TRP A 48 3.12 17.06 16.96
CA TRP A 48 3.86 18.28 17.33
C TRP A 48 3.01 19.53 17.13
N GLU A 49 3.37 20.61 17.82
CA GLU A 49 2.73 21.92 17.62
C GLU A 49 2.91 22.40 16.17
N GLY A 50 1.83 22.87 15.57
CA GLY A 50 1.78 23.27 14.16
C GLY A 50 1.40 22.15 13.20
N ALA A 51 1.42 20.88 13.61
CA ALA A 51 1.05 19.77 12.76
C ALA A 51 -0.40 19.86 12.27
N GLN A 52 -0.66 19.40 11.04
CA GLN A 52 -2.03 19.35 10.50
C GLN A 52 -2.63 17.96 10.72
N LEU A 53 -3.90 17.90 11.16
CA LEU A 53 -4.62 16.65 11.37
C LEU A 53 -5.95 16.66 10.62
N ASN A 54 -6.30 15.53 10.01
CA ASN A 54 -7.66 15.21 9.60
C ASN A 54 -8.31 14.27 10.63
N LEU A 55 -9.39 14.75 11.27
CA LEU A 55 -10.20 13.98 12.22
C LEU A 55 -11.36 13.32 11.48
N ILE A 56 -11.34 11.99 11.32
CA ILE A 56 -12.34 11.26 10.53
C ILE A 56 -13.39 10.61 11.44
N ASP A 57 -14.66 10.77 11.06
CA ASP A 57 -15.84 10.19 11.69
C ASP A 57 -15.81 10.30 13.22
N PHE A 58 -15.84 11.53 13.73
CA PHE A 58 -15.73 11.81 15.16
C PHE A 58 -17.09 11.96 15.86
N THR A 59 -17.10 11.62 17.14
CA THR A 59 -18.19 11.92 18.07
C THR A 59 -17.76 12.98 19.08
N VAL A 60 -18.72 13.55 19.81
CA VAL A 60 -18.43 14.51 20.88
C VAL A 60 -18.78 13.86 22.22
N ASP A 61 -17.84 13.83 23.14
CA ASP A 61 -18.07 13.29 24.48
C ASP A 61 -18.86 14.27 25.37
N LYS A 62 -19.21 13.82 26.59
CA LYS A 62 -19.96 14.63 27.57
C LYS A 62 -19.25 15.92 28.02
N ASN A 63 -17.94 16.02 27.81
CA ASN A 63 -17.12 17.18 28.16
C ASN A 63 -16.85 18.07 26.94
N GLY A 64 -17.47 17.80 25.79
CA GLY A 64 -17.27 18.57 24.57
C GLY A 64 -16.02 18.19 23.77
N ARG A 65 -15.34 17.08 24.10
CA ARG A 65 -14.12 16.64 23.42
C ARG A 65 -14.46 15.81 22.19
N LEU A 66 -13.67 15.97 21.14
CA LEU A 66 -13.79 15.18 19.91
C LEU A 66 -13.14 13.81 20.09
N LEU A 67 -13.89 12.77 19.75
CA LEU A 67 -13.46 11.37 19.73
C LEU A 67 -13.49 10.87 18.27
N PRO A 68 -12.41 11.08 17.49
CA PRO A 68 -12.30 10.63 16.12
C PRO A 68 -12.18 9.11 16.02
N LYS A 69 -12.74 8.53 14.94
CA LYS A 69 -12.51 7.13 14.59
C LYS A 69 -11.08 6.92 14.06
N LEU A 70 -10.60 7.88 13.27
CA LEU A 70 -9.23 7.92 12.73
C LEU A 70 -8.67 9.34 12.84
N ILE A 71 -7.38 9.44 13.13
CA ILE A 71 -6.62 10.69 13.09
C ILE A 71 -5.56 10.52 12.01
N VAL A 72 -5.51 11.42 11.03
CA VAL A 72 -4.53 11.37 9.93
C VAL A 72 -3.58 12.55 10.09
N LEU A 73 -2.29 12.27 10.29
CA LEU A 73 -1.23 13.26 10.53
C LEU A 73 -0.61 13.81 9.25
N GLU A 74 -0.52 15.12 9.08
CA GLU A 74 -0.07 15.76 7.83
C GLU A 74 -0.79 15.15 6.62
N PRO A 75 -2.13 15.33 6.51
CA PRO A 75 -2.94 14.68 5.48
C PRO A 75 -2.51 15.00 4.04
N ASP A 76 -1.81 16.11 3.82
CA ASP A 76 -1.27 16.47 2.52
C ASP A 76 0.02 15.71 2.16
N TYR A 77 0.67 15.03 3.12
CA TYR A 77 1.73 14.08 2.84
C TYR A 77 1.11 12.76 2.37
N LEU A 78 1.03 12.61 1.05
CA LEU A 78 0.43 11.42 0.42
C LEU A 78 1.44 10.27 0.37
N ILE A 79 1.08 9.14 0.99
CA ILE A 79 1.85 7.88 0.89
C ILE A 79 1.24 7.00 -0.22
N ASP A 80 2.08 6.40 -1.06
CA ASP A 80 1.64 5.44 -2.06
C ASP A 80 1.03 4.18 -1.42
N ALA A 81 -0.10 3.71 -1.97
CA ALA A 81 -0.81 2.52 -1.50
C ALA A 81 0.09 1.27 -1.44
N SER A 82 0.97 1.08 -2.43
CA SER A 82 1.95 0.00 -2.43
C SER A 82 3.03 0.17 -1.36
N ALA A 83 3.49 1.40 -1.10
CA ALA A 83 4.53 1.67 -0.11
C ALA A 83 4.05 1.42 1.32
N ILE A 84 2.81 1.81 1.65
CA ILE A 84 2.21 1.48 2.95
C ILE A 84 1.92 -0.02 3.06
N ALA A 85 1.48 -0.68 1.99
CA ALA A 85 1.22 -2.12 1.98
C ALA A 85 2.47 -2.95 2.30
N GLU A 86 3.64 -2.55 1.82
CA GLU A 86 4.92 -3.20 2.14
C GLU A 86 5.37 -3.01 3.60
N CYS A 87 4.64 -2.24 4.40
CA CYS A 87 4.83 -2.20 5.85
C CYS A 87 4.06 -3.31 6.59
N PHE A 88 3.26 -4.10 5.88
CA PHE A 88 2.37 -5.11 6.45
C PHE A 88 2.69 -6.50 5.91
N HIS A 89 3.59 -7.20 6.57
CA HIS A 89 3.85 -8.59 6.28
C HIS A 89 3.38 -9.49 7.42
N ASP A 90 2.99 -10.74 7.10
CA ASP A 90 2.59 -11.73 8.11
C ASP A 90 3.67 -11.92 9.20
N TYR A 91 4.94 -11.70 8.85
CA TYR A 91 6.05 -11.85 9.78
C TYR A 91 6.35 -10.60 10.63
N CYS A 92 5.97 -9.40 10.18
CA CYS A 92 6.22 -8.13 10.88
C CYS A 92 5.37 -7.02 10.24
N VAL A 93 4.60 -6.32 11.07
CA VAL A 93 3.94 -5.06 10.69
C VAL A 93 4.73 -3.93 11.34
N THR A 94 5.34 -3.07 10.53
CA THR A 94 6.21 -2.00 11.05
C THR A 94 6.43 -0.87 10.04
N PRO A 95 6.41 0.41 10.47
CA PRO A 95 6.79 1.54 9.61
C PRO A 95 8.27 1.48 9.19
N MET A 96 9.09 0.67 9.86
CA MET A 96 10.52 0.53 9.55
C MET A 96 10.77 -0.12 8.18
N HIS A 97 9.80 -0.83 7.62
CA HIS A 97 9.88 -1.27 6.23
C HIS A 97 9.96 -0.10 5.25
N TYR A 98 9.14 0.95 5.46
CA TYR A 98 9.19 2.17 4.65
C TYR A 98 10.55 2.85 4.77
N PHE A 99 11.07 2.99 6.01
CA PHE A 99 12.39 3.57 6.27
C PHE A 99 13.50 2.78 5.58
N ARG A 100 13.53 1.45 5.75
CA ARG A 100 14.51 0.56 5.11
C ARG A 100 14.49 0.67 3.60
N ASN A 101 13.28 0.70 2.99
CA ASN A 101 13.13 0.68 1.54
C ASN A 101 13.76 1.91 0.86
N LYS A 102 13.97 3.02 1.57
CA LYS A 102 14.69 4.20 1.05
C LYS A 102 16.16 3.94 0.72
N PHE A 103 16.74 2.88 1.29
CA PHE A 103 18.13 2.51 1.08
C PHE A 103 18.28 1.32 0.13
N GLU A 104 17.19 0.70 -0.32
CA GLU A 104 17.24 -0.42 -1.25
C GLU A 104 17.44 0.09 -2.69
N THR A 105 18.34 -0.57 -3.42
CA THR A 105 18.53 -0.29 -4.84
C THR A 105 17.44 -1.00 -5.65
N PRO A 106 16.77 -0.33 -6.60
CA PRO A 106 15.85 -0.98 -7.52
C PRO A 106 16.57 -2.13 -8.25
N GLU A 107 16.03 -3.34 -8.17
CA GLU A 107 16.57 -4.50 -8.87
C GLU A 107 15.77 -4.79 -10.15
N ASN A 108 16.44 -5.21 -11.23
CA ASN A 108 15.75 -5.74 -12.41
C ASN A 108 15.65 -7.28 -12.31
N ARG A 109 14.51 -7.76 -11.80
CA ARG A 109 14.25 -9.18 -11.51
C ARG A 109 13.14 -9.74 -12.38
N SER A 110 13.21 -11.05 -12.64
CA SER A 110 12.25 -11.79 -13.46
C SER A 110 10.81 -11.65 -12.96
N TYR A 111 10.59 -11.63 -11.64
CA TYR A 111 9.24 -11.49 -11.08
C TYR A 111 8.65 -10.08 -11.26
N LEU A 112 9.48 -9.04 -11.31
CA LEU A 112 9.05 -7.67 -11.61
C LEU A 112 8.66 -7.54 -13.09
N LEU A 113 9.49 -8.09 -13.98
CA LEU A 113 9.17 -8.19 -15.41
C LEU A 113 7.86 -8.94 -15.64
N LEU A 114 7.65 -10.05 -14.93
CA LEU A 114 6.42 -10.84 -15.03
C LEU A 114 5.21 -10.06 -14.51
N GLY A 115 5.36 -9.24 -13.48
CA GLY A 115 4.32 -8.31 -13.01
C GLY A 115 3.94 -7.26 -14.03
N ASN A 116 4.92 -6.55 -14.58
CA ASN A 116 4.68 -5.54 -15.62
C ASN A 116 4.03 -6.16 -16.85
N LEU A 117 4.50 -7.35 -17.26
CA LEU A 117 3.94 -8.09 -18.38
C LEU A 117 2.51 -8.58 -18.11
N ALA A 118 2.20 -9.01 -16.89
CA ALA A 118 0.85 -9.42 -16.52
C ALA A 118 -0.14 -8.23 -16.56
N ASN A 119 0.28 -7.04 -16.09
CA ASN A 119 -0.52 -5.81 -16.23
C ASN A 119 -0.70 -5.44 -17.71
N PHE A 120 0.35 -5.52 -18.51
CA PHE A 120 0.25 -5.32 -19.95
C PHE A 120 -0.72 -6.30 -20.63
N PHE A 121 -0.76 -7.57 -20.20
CA PHE A 121 -1.74 -8.54 -20.70
C PHE A 121 -3.16 -8.18 -20.32
N LEU A 122 -3.39 -7.72 -19.09
CA LEU A 122 -4.69 -7.23 -18.65
C LEU A 122 -5.15 -6.09 -19.58
N ASP A 123 -4.29 -5.11 -19.85
CA ASP A 123 -4.62 -3.97 -20.69
C ASP A 123 -5.03 -4.39 -22.11
N GLU A 124 -4.20 -5.20 -22.77
CA GLU A 124 -4.44 -5.63 -24.14
C GLU A 124 -5.73 -6.47 -24.27
N LEU A 125 -6.01 -7.30 -23.27
CA LEU A 125 -7.22 -8.14 -23.27
C LEU A 125 -8.49 -7.34 -22.97
N ILE A 126 -8.43 -6.34 -22.10
CA ILE A 126 -9.59 -5.47 -21.78
C ILE A 126 -9.95 -4.56 -22.96
N PHE A 127 -8.96 -4.05 -23.70
CA PHE A 127 -9.20 -3.19 -24.87
C PHE A 127 -9.50 -3.94 -26.16
N ALA A 128 -9.28 -5.26 -26.22
CA ALA A 128 -9.58 -6.06 -27.38
C ALA A 128 -11.10 -6.15 -27.65
N GLN A 129 -11.51 -6.00 -28.92
CA GLN A 129 -12.91 -6.24 -29.31
C GLN A 129 -13.29 -7.72 -29.14
N GLN A 130 -12.35 -8.62 -29.38
CA GLN A 130 -12.51 -10.07 -29.24
C GLN A 130 -11.35 -10.61 -28.40
N PRO A 131 -11.43 -10.55 -27.05
CA PRO A 131 -10.35 -10.99 -26.18
C PRO A 131 -9.94 -12.45 -26.40
N ASP A 132 -10.89 -13.31 -26.82
CA ASP A 132 -10.65 -14.71 -27.18
C ASP A 132 -9.70 -14.90 -28.37
N GLU A 133 -9.54 -13.90 -29.23
CA GLU A 133 -8.67 -13.95 -30.41
C GLU A 133 -7.27 -13.35 -30.17
N VAL A 134 -7.05 -12.71 -29.01
CA VAL A 134 -5.75 -12.12 -28.66
C VAL A 134 -4.71 -13.23 -28.51
N SER A 135 -3.58 -13.08 -29.22
CA SER A 135 -2.48 -14.02 -29.28
C SER A 135 -1.39 -13.69 -28.26
N PHE A 136 -1.03 -14.65 -27.41
CA PHE A 136 0.08 -14.50 -26.47
C PHE A 136 1.38 -14.08 -27.15
N ASP A 137 1.74 -14.70 -28.28
CA ASP A 137 3.05 -14.48 -28.91
C ASP A 137 3.17 -13.06 -29.47
N GLU A 138 2.08 -12.53 -30.03
CA GLU A 138 2.03 -11.14 -30.53
C GLU A 138 2.04 -10.14 -29.38
N THR A 139 1.23 -10.36 -28.34
CA THR A 139 1.17 -9.50 -27.16
C THR A 139 2.50 -9.48 -26.41
N PHE A 140 3.12 -10.65 -26.22
CA PHE A 140 4.44 -10.75 -25.60
C PHE A 140 5.49 -9.97 -26.41
N LEU A 141 5.52 -10.16 -27.73
CA LEU A 141 6.46 -9.45 -28.59
C LEU A 141 6.24 -7.94 -28.56
N LYS A 142 4.99 -7.48 -28.44
CA LYS A 142 4.66 -6.07 -28.26
C LYS A 142 5.23 -5.52 -26.95
N SER A 143 5.04 -6.23 -25.84
CA SER A 143 5.61 -5.85 -24.54
C SER A 143 7.15 -5.82 -24.58
N PHE A 144 7.78 -6.84 -25.16
CA PHE A 144 9.23 -6.88 -25.34
C PHE A 144 9.77 -5.67 -26.10
N ARG A 145 9.07 -5.22 -27.15
CA ARG A 145 9.45 -4.04 -27.94
C ARG A 145 9.32 -2.72 -27.17
N GLN A 146 8.44 -2.65 -26.17
CA GLN A 146 8.27 -1.46 -25.33
C GLN A 146 9.35 -1.33 -24.26
N SER A 147 9.86 -2.46 -23.76
CA SER A 147 10.83 -2.50 -22.66
C SER A 147 12.03 -3.42 -22.94
N PRO A 148 12.73 -3.26 -24.09
CA PRO A 148 13.77 -4.20 -24.51
C PRO A 148 14.97 -4.24 -23.56
N PHE A 149 15.29 -3.12 -22.90
CA PHE A 149 16.41 -3.05 -21.96
C PHE A 149 16.10 -3.82 -20.67
N GLU A 150 14.88 -3.75 -20.18
CA GLU A 150 14.43 -4.44 -18.98
C GLU A 150 14.51 -5.96 -19.19
N TYR A 151 14.06 -6.48 -20.34
CA TYR A 151 14.22 -7.90 -20.66
C TYR A 151 15.69 -8.32 -20.84
N THR A 152 16.46 -7.56 -21.62
CA THR A 152 17.83 -7.96 -21.99
C THR A 152 18.86 -7.78 -20.87
N SER A 153 18.60 -6.90 -19.90
CA SER A 153 19.48 -6.69 -18.74
C SER A 153 19.10 -7.52 -17.51
N CYS A 154 17.98 -8.25 -17.54
CA CYS A 154 17.54 -9.07 -16.42
C CYS A 154 18.35 -10.36 -16.32
N ARG A 155 19.22 -10.43 -15.29
CA ARG A 155 20.11 -11.58 -15.07
C ARG A 155 19.37 -12.88 -14.81
N ASP A 156 18.18 -12.80 -14.22
CA ASP A 156 17.34 -13.96 -13.89
C ASP A 156 16.80 -14.68 -15.14
N ILE A 157 16.86 -14.07 -16.33
CA ILE A 157 16.38 -14.66 -17.60
C ILE A 157 17.44 -14.56 -18.71
N ALA A 158 18.71 -14.36 -18.33
CA ALA A 158 19.80 -14.19 -19.30
C ALA A 158 20.18 -15.50 -19.98
N ALA A 159 20.01 -16.65 -19.31
CA ALA A 159 20.22 -17.96 -19.91
C ALA A 159 18.98 -18.42 -20.69
N ASP A 160 19.21 -19.13 -21.79
CA ASP A 160 18.17 -19.69 -22.66
C ASP A 160 17.11 -20.52 -21.91
N GLU A 161 17.54 -21.31 -20.92
CA GLU A 161 16.64 -22.14 -20.11
C GLU A 161 15.75 -21.30 -19.19
N ASP A 162 16.32 -20.31 -18.52
CA ASP A 162 15.61 -19.39 -17.65
C ASP A 162 14.61 -18.53 -18.43
N PHE A 163 15.00 -18.07 -19.62
CA PHE A 163 14.11 -17.33 -20.52
C PHE A 163 12.93 -18.19 -20.97
N ARG A 164 13.14 -19.46 -21.32
CA ARG A 164 12.05 -20.40 -21.68
C ARG A 164 11.11 -20.65 -20.51
N ASP A 165 11.63 -20.76 -19.29
CA ASP A 165 10.83 -20.92 -18.08
C ASP A 165 10.03 -19.65 -17.75
N PHE A 166 10.62 -18.47 -17.93
CA PHE A 166 9.92 -17.19 -17.85
C PHE A 166 8.78 -17.11 -18.86
N MET A 167 9.03 -17.46 -20.13
CA MET A 167 8.02 -17.50 -21.19
C MET A 167 6.87 -18.44 -20.87
N ARG A 168 7.16 -19.61 -20.29
CA ARG A 168 6.13 -20.57 -19.87
C ARG A 168 5.24 -19.99 -18.78
N LYS A 169 5.83 -19.34 -17.77
CA LYS A 169 5.10 -18.66 -16.70
C LYS A 169 4.24 -17.51 -17.24
N ALA A 170 4.81 -16.68 -18.12
CA ALA A 170 4.11 -15.59 -18.77
C ALA A 170 2.90 -16.10 -19.57
N ARG A 171 3.05 -17.17 -20.35
CA ARG A 171 1.95 -17.78 -21.10
C ARG A 171 0.85 -18.28 -20.17
N THR A 172 1.20 -18.97 -19.08
CA THR A 172 0.21 -19.39 -18.09
C THR A 172 -0.57 -18.21 -17.51
N GLN A 173 0.10 -17.12 -17.16
CA GLN A 173 -0.59 -15.93 -16.63
C GLN A 173 -1.47 -15.25 -17.67
N PHE A 174 -1.01 -15.15 -18.93
CA PHE A 174 -1.82 -14.63 -20.03
C PHE A 174 -3.13 -15.41 -20.18
N GLU A 175 -3.05 -16.74 -20.27
CA GLU A 175 -4.25 -17.58 -20.42
C GLU A 175 -5.18 -17.46 -19.20
N ASN A 176 -4.62 -17.36 -17.99
CA ASN A 176 -5.41 -17.16 -16.79
C ASN A 176 -6.13 -15.80 -16.78
N ILE A 177 -5.44 -14.72 -17.16
CA ILE A 177 -6.03 -13.37 -17.23
C ILE A 177 -7.11 -13.36 -18.31
N LYS A 178 -6.84 -13.92 -19.49
CA LYS A 178 -7.80 -14.06 -20.59
C LYS A 178 -9.07 -14.77 -20.13
N ARG A 179 -8.94 -15.93 -19.50
CA ARG A 179 -10.06 -16.69 -18.93
C ARG A 179 -10.83 -15.88 -17.87
N VAL A 180 -10.14 -15.12 -17.02
CA VAL A 180 -10.81 -14.27 -16.03
C VAL A 180 -11.65 -13.19 -16.71
N ILE A 181 -11.10 -12.54 -17.73
CA ILE A 181 -11.79 -11.50 -18.50
C ILE A 181 -12.99 -12.06 -19.27
N THR A 182 -12.84 -13.22 -19.91
CA THR A 182 -13.87 -13.78 -20.80
C THR A 182 -14.92 -14.61 -20.08
N GLU A 183 -14.58 -15.20 -18.92
CA GLU A 183 -15.51 -16.04 -18.16
C GLU A 183 -15.88 -15.50 -16.78
N ASP A 184 -14.90 -15.11 -15.96
CA ASP A 184 -15.16 -14.80 -14.55
C ASP A 184 -15.78 -13.40 -14.36
N PHE A 185 -15.30 -12.40 -15.11
CA PHE A 185 -15.81 -11.04 -15.09
C PHE A 185 -17.30 -10.97 -15.50
N PRO A 186 -17.74 -11.56 -16.64
CA PRO A 186 -19.15 -11.60 -17.01
C PRO A 186 -20.04 -12.29 -15.96
N ARG A 187 -19.58 -13.40 -15.37
CA ARG A 187 -20.32 -14.11 -14.30
C ARG A 187 -20.52 -13.24 -13.06
N ARG A 188 -19.63 -12.27 -12.83
CA ARG A 188 -19.69 -11.28 -11.74
C ARG A 188 -20.44 -10.00 -12.12
N GLY A 189 -20.81 -9.83 -13.39
CA GLY A 189 -21.42 -8.59 -13.88
C GLY A 189 -20.42 -7.45 -14.10
N ILE A 190 -19.12 -7.75 -14.17
CA ILE A 190 -18.09 -6.78 -14.56
C ILE A 190 -18.13 -6.65 -16.08
N ASN A 191 -18.48 -5.46 -16.56
CA ASN A 191 -18.55 -5.14 -17.98
C ASN A 191 -17.28 -4.42 -18.42
N LEU A 192 -16.59 -4.98 -19.42
CA LEU A 192 -15.32 -4.43 -19.91
C LEU A 192 -15.46 -2.98 -20.42
N HIS A 193 -16.60 -2.63 -21.01
CA HIS A 193 -16.85 -1.26 -21.50
C HIS A 193 -17.06 -0.22 -20.37
N GLN A 194 -17.19 -0.68 -19.13
CA GLN A 194 -17.31 0.15 -17.93
C GLN A 194 -16.06 0.06 -17.06
N CYS A 195 -15.01 -0.61 -17.53
CA CYS A 195 -13.72 -0.69 -16.87
C CYS A 195 -12.83 0.49 -17.28
N THR A 196 -12.13 1.04 -16.31
CA THR A 196 -11.05 2.02 -16.47
C THR A 196 -9.77 1.35 -15.99
N LEU A 197 -8.75 1.32 -16.85
CA LEU A 197 -7.43 0.79 -16.53
C LEU A 197 -6.52 1.88 -16.00
N GLU A 198 -5.66 1.52 -15.05
CA GLU A 198 -4.66 2.40 -14.45
C GLU A 198 -5.18 3.76 -13.88
N PRO A 199 -6.40 3.89 -13.32
CA PRO A 199 -6.83 5.17 -12.75
C PRO A 199 -6.00 5.51 -11.51
N SER A 200 -5.57 6.77 -11.42
CA SER A 200 -4.82 7.29 -10.29
C SER A 200 -5.71 8.11 -9.38
N PHE A 201 -5.58 7.91 -8.07
CA PHE A 201 -6.32 8.65 -7.05
C PHE A 201 -5.40 9.29 -6.03
N PHE A 202 -5.86 10.42 -5.51
CA PHE A 202 -5.23 11.18 -4.43
C PHE A 202 -6.31 11.44 -3.38
N SER A 203 -6.04 11.11 -2.13
CA SER A 203 -6.96 11.31 -1.01
C SER A 203 -6.25 12.06 0.10
N GLU A 204 -6.42 13.37 0.13
CA GLU A 204 -6.03 14.22 1.27
C GLU A 204 -6.76 13.78 2.54
N ARG A 205 -8.02 13.34 2.42
CA ARG A 205 -8.80 12.82 3.55
C ARG A 205 -8.06 11.75 4.37
N TYR A 206 -7.36 10.83 3.71
CA TYR A 206 -6.62 9.75 4.35
C TYR A 206 -5.10 9.85 4.21
N GLY A 207 -4.59 10.85 3.49
CA GLY A 207 -3.17 11.04 3.21
C GLY A 207 -2.57 9.90 2.38
N PHE A 208 -3.28 9.44 1.35
CA PHE A 208 -2.84 8.38 0.44
C PHE A 208 -2.94 8.80 -1.02
N GLN A 209 -2.08 8.19 -1.84
CA GLN A 209 -2.18 8.20 -3.29
C GLN A 209 -1.98 6.78 -3.84
N GLY A 210 -2.37 6.55 -5.08
CA GLY A 210 -2.05 5.29 -5.74
C GLY A 210 -2.76 5.13 -7.07
N ARG A 211 -2.32 4.10 -7.81
CA ARG A 211 -2.82 3.75 -9.12
C ARG A 211 -3.36 2.33 -9.07
N LEU A 212 -4.65 2.16 -9.35
CA LEU A 212 -5.27 0.84 -9.41
C LEU A 212 -4.95 0.19 -10.74
N ASP A 213 -4.92 -1.14 -10.81
CA ASP A 213 -4.81 -1.82 -12.10
C ASP A 213 -6.14 -1.69 -12.90
N LEU A 214 -7.28 -1.98 -12.27
CA LEU A 214 -8.60 -1.87 -12.91
C LEU A 214 -9.69 -1.38 -11.95
N LEU A 215 -10.51 -0.45 -12.45
CA LEU A 215 -11.72 0.02 -11.78
C LEU A 215 -12.93 -0.14 -12.69
N HIS A 216 -13.90 -0.94 -12.27
CA HIS A 216 -15.20 -1.04 -12.92
C HIS A 216 -16.23 -0.19 -12.17
N ILE A 217 -16.88 0.74 -12.89
CA ILE A 217 -17.90 1.61 -12.30
C ILE A 217 -19.26 1.26 -12.90
N ASN A 218 -20.19 0.82 -12.05
CA ASN A 218 -21.58 0.61 -12.44
C ASN A 218 -22.53 1.45 -11.58
N LYS A 219 -23.84 1.43 -11.89
CA LYS A 219 -24.84 2.25 -11.16
C LYS A 219 -24.92 1.96 -9.66
N LYS A 220 -24.50 0.78 -9.22
CA LYS A 220 -24.64 0.27 -7.85
C LYS A 220 -23.32 0.31 -7.07
N ALA A 221 -22.20 -0.01 -7.71
CA ALA A 221 -20.92 -0.20 -7.04
C ALA A 221 -19.71 0.32 -7.84
N TYR A 222 -18.61 0.48 -7.12
CA TYR A 222 -17.26 0.72 -7.60
C TYR A 222 -16.47 -0.54 -7.27
N GLU A 223 -16.06 -1.28 -8.31
CA GLU A 223 -15.43 -2.57 -8.18
C GLU A 223 -13.95 -2.45 -8.60
N ILE A 224 -13.08 -2.63 -7.63
CA ILE A 224 -11.63 -2.58 -7.79
C ILE A 224 -11.12 -3.99 -8.09
N VAL A 225 -10.23 -4.12 -9.07
CA VAL A 225 -9.46 -5.34 -9.30
C VAL A 225 -7.97 -5.00 -9.30
N GLU A 226 -7.25 -5.52 -8.31
CA GLU A 226 -5.78 -5.40 -8.20
C GLU A 226 -5.12 -6.69 -8.70
N LEU A 227 -4.17 -6.60 -9.63
CA LEU A 227 -3.46 -7.72 -10.21
C LEU A 227 -2.23 -8.09 -9.37
N LYS A 228 -2.03 -9.40 -9.14
CA LYS A 228 -0.82 -9.96 -8.53
C LYS A 228 -0.29 -11.12 -9.35
N SER A 229 0.92 -10.94 -9.89
CA SER A 229 1.63 -11.94 -10.70
C SER A 229 2.56 -12.86 -9.91
N GLY A 230 2.82 -12.53 -8.65
CA GLY A 230 3.70 -13.27 -7.77
C GLY A 230 3.16 -14.65 -7.39
N LYS A 231 3.87 -15.33 -6.48
CA LYS A 231 3.38 -16.60 -5.92
C LYS A 231 2.05 -16.40 -5.18
N LEU A 232 1.22 -17.43 -5.20
CA LEU A 232 0.00 -17.45 -4.39
C LEU A 232 0.34 -17.32 -2.89
N PRO A 233 -0.53 -16.67 -2.10
CA PRO A 233 -0.41 -16.63 -0.65
C PRO A 233 -0.29 -18.05 -0.07
N TYR A 234 0.56 -18.21 0.94
CA TYR A 234 0.70 -19.49 1.63
C TYR A 234 -0.43 -19.68 2.68
N PRO A 235 -1.03 -20.88 2.78
CA PRO A 235 -0.80 -22.04 1.91
C PRO A 235 -1.55 -21.92 0.58
N ALA A 236 -0.88 -22.28 -0.53
CA ALA A 236 -1.41 -22.04 -1.89
C ALA A 236 -2.69 -22.82 -2.24
N TYR A 237 -3.00 -23.90 -1.50
CA TYR A 237 -4.24 -24.66 -1.68
C TYR A 237 -5.47 -23.92 -1.12
N ASP A 238 -5.28 -22.92 -0.26
CA ASP A 238 -6.35 -22.07 0.22
C ASP A 238 -6.68 -21.03 -0.86
N THR A 239 -7.82 -21.26 -1.53
CA THR A 239 -8.32 -20.45 -2.63
C THR A 239 -8.93 -19.13 -2.18
N GLY A 240 -9.21 -18.97 -0.88
CA GLY A 240 -9.70 -17.73 -0.27
C GLY A 240 -8.59 -16.88 0.38
N LYS A 241 -7.42 -17.46 0.66
CA LYS A 241 -6.32 -16.75 1.34
C LYS A 241 -5.87 -15.51 0.57
N ILE A 242 -5.72 -14.41 1.27
CA ILE A 242 -5.09 -13.18 0.75
C ILE A 242 -3.84 -12.92 1.60
N ALA A 243 -2.75 -12.48 0.97
CA ALA A 243 -1.56 -12.03 1.69
C ALA A 243 -1.83 -10.67 2.33
N LEU A 244 -1.34 -10.44 3.56
CA LEU A 244 -1.67 -9.26 4.34
C LEU A 244 -1.34 -7.94 3.61
N ASN A 245 -0.18 -7.85 2.95
CA ASN A 245 0.19 -6.67 2.16
C ASN A 245 -0.79 -6.41 1.00
N HIS A 246 -1.24 -7.46 0.31
CA HIS A 246 -2.23 -7.30 -0.76
C HIS A 246 -3.60 -6.86 -0.21
N GLU A 247 -4.01 -7.38 0.95
CA GLU A 247 -5.23 -6.97 1.64
C GLU A 247 -5.17 -5.48 2.02
N VAL A 248 -4.05 -5.06 2.62
CA VAL A 248 -3.80 -3.66 2.99
C VAL A 248 -3.85 -2.73 1.78
N GLN A 249 -3.18 -3.11 0.68
CA GLN A 249 -3.17 -2.30 -0.54
C GLN A 249 -4.60 -2.08 -1.06
N THR A 250 -5.40 -3.14 -1.15
CA THR A 250 -6.81 -3.02 -1.55
C THR A 250 -7.66 -2.25 -0.54
N GLY A 251 -7.37 -2.36 0.76
CA GLY A 251 -7.99 -1.53 1.81
C GLY A 251 -7.74 -0.04 1.61
N VAL A 252 -6.50 0.34 1.27
CA VAL A 252 -6.14 1.73 0.95
C VAL A 252 -6.84 2.21 -0.32
N TYR A 253 -6.90 1.38 -1.37
CA TYR A 253 -7.67 1.72 -2.57
C TYR A 253 -9.16 1.93 -2.29
N ARG A 254 -9.75 1.13 -1.39
CA ARG A 254 -11.14 1.33 -0.94
C ARG A 254 -11.31 2.68 -0.25
N LEU A 255 -10.45 3.02 0.71
CA LEU A 255 -10.47 4.33 1.38
C LEU A 255 -10.35 5.50 0.39
N MET A 256 -9.43 5.40 -0.58
CA MET A 256 -9.27 6.45 -1.61
C MET A 256 -10.50 6.56 -2.51
N THR A 257 -11.07 5.43 -2.95
CA THR A 257 -12.27 5.40 -3.80
C THR A 257 -13.49 5.97 -3.06
N GLU A 258 -13.68 5.60 -1.79
CA GLU A 258 -14.72 6.16 -0.92
C GLU A 258 -14.58 7.68 -0.80
N SER A 259 -13.35 8.17 -0.64
CA SER A 259 -13.04 9.59 -0.52
C SER A 259 -13.27 10.36 -1.83
N VAL A 260 -12.78 9.85 -2.96
CA VAL A 260 -12.81 10.56 -4.25
C VAL A 260 -14.24 10.63 -4.81
N PHE A 261 -15.01 9.54 -4.69
CA PHE A 261 -16.38 9.49 -5.22
C PHE A 261 -17.45 9.88 -4.19
N ASP A 262 -17.05 10.24 -2.97
CA ASP A 262 -17.93 10.52 -1.82
C ASP A 262 -19.05 9.47 -1.65
N VAL A 263 -18.63 8.20 -1.61
CA VAL A 263 -19.54 7.06 -1.49
C VAL A 263 -19.31 6.28 -0.20
N PRO A 264 -20.36 5.68 0.38
CA PRO A 264 -20.19 4.83 1.55
C PRO A 264 -19.46 3.53 1.20
N SER A 265 -18.69 3.00 2.15
CA SER A 265 -17.87 1.78 2.01
C SER A 265 -18.60 0.56 1.44
N ARG A 266 -19.91 0.41 1.71
CA ARG A 266 -20.76 -0.66 1.16
C ARG A 266 -20.94 -0.61 -0.37
N ARG A 267 -20.53 0.47 -1.02
CA ARG A 267 -20.57 0.62 -2.49
C ARG A 267 -19.20 0.38 -3.13
N VAL A 268 -18.15 0.13 -2.34
CA VAL A 268 -16.81 -0.08 -2.84
C VAL A 268 -16.36 -1.49 -2.50
N GLU A 269 -16.25 -2.32 -3.53
CA GLU A 269 -15.80 -3.70 -3.45
C GLU A 269 -14.40 -3.80 -4.04
N ALA A 270 -13.54 -4.62 -3.44
CA ALA A 270 -12.21 -4.87 -3.96
C ALA A 270 -11.94 -6.37 -4.07
N ALA A 271 -11.37 -6.75 -5.20
CA ALA A 271 -10.89 -8.09 -5.48
C ALA A 271 -9.41 -8.02 -5.88
N ILE A 272 -8.70 -9.11 -5.58
CA ILE A 272 -7.33 -9.33 -6.03
C ILE A 272 -7.35 -10.43 -7.06
N LEU A 273 -6.82 -10.15 -8.24
CA LEU A 273 -6.60 -11.09 -9.32
C LEU A 273 -5.21 -11.70 -9.20
N TYR A 274 -5.13 -12.92 -8.67
CA TYR A 274 -3.90 -13.70 -8.66
C TYR A 274 -3.72 -14.42 -10.01
N SER A 275 -3.01 -13.82 -10.95
CA SER A 275 -2.84 -14.35 -12.31
C SER A 275 -2.03 -15.65 -12.36
N SER A 276 -1.23 -15.94 -11.33
CA SER A 276 -0.47 -17.20 -11.22
C SER A 276 -1.33 -18.40 -10.81
N GLY A 277 -2.59 -18.19 -10.41
CA GLY A 277 -3.47 -19.25 -9.91
C GLY A 277 -3.85 -20.26 -10.99
N SER A 278 -3.67 -21.55 -10.72
CA SER A 278 -3.90 -22.62 -11.71
C SER A 278 -5.30 -23.24 -11.69
N ILE A 279 -6.15 -22.87 -10.72
CA ILE A 279 -7.49 -23.45 -10.57
C ILE A 279 -8.51 -22.43 -11.11
N PRO A 280 -9.20 -22.71 -12.23
CA PRO A 280 -10.22 -21.83 -12.78
C PRO A 280 -11.29 -21.41 -11.76
N GLY A 281 -11.73 -20.16 -11.83
CA GLY A 281 -12.72 -19.59 -10.92
C GLY A 281 -12.19 -19.19 -9.52
N THR A 282 -10.90 -19.39 -9.24
CA THR A 282 -10.28 -19.07 -7.93
C THR A 282 -9.24 -17.95 -8.00
N ASN A 283 -8.98 -17.41 -9.19
CA ASN A 283 -8.00 -16.34 -9.40
C ASN A 283 -8.46 -15.00 -8.78
N LEU A 284 -9.77 -14.73 -8.72
CA LEU A 284 -10.33 -13.54 -8.07
C LEU A 284 -10.67 -13.83 -6.61
N ARG A 285 -10.00 -13.13 -5.69
CA ARG A 285 -10.21 -13.23 -4.24
C ARG A 285 -10.69 -11.89 -3.68
N PHE A 286 -11.80 -11.89 -2.94
CA PHE A 286 -12.42 -10.67 -2.43
C PHE A 286 -11.79 -10.26 -1.10
N ALA A 287 -11.30 -9.03 -1.03
CA ALA A 287 -10.77 -8.45 0.19
C ALA A 287 -11.93 -7.83 0.98
N ALA A 288 -12.20 -8.36 2.17
CA ALA A 288 -13.24 -7.82 3.04
C ALA A 288 -12.75 -6.53 3.72
N GLY A 289 -13.67 -5.59 3.97
CA GLY A 289 -13.36 -4.38 4.72
C GLY A 289 -13.32 -4.65 6.23
N PHE A 290 -12.15 -4.47 6.84
CA PHE A 290 -11.96 -4.62 8.29
C PHE A 290 -11.61 -3.29 8.94
N GLN A 291 -12.50 -2.77 9.80
CA GLN A 291 -12.28 -1.48 10.49
C GLN A 291 -11.03 -1.48 11.37
N GLN A 292 -10.64 -2.62 11.94
CA GLN A 292 -9.42 -2.72 12.73
C GLN A 292 -8.17 -2.58 11.86
N LEU A 293 -8.18 -3.18 10.66
CA LEU A 293 -7.09 -3.05 9.70
C LEU A 293 -6.97 -1.60 9.19
N GLU A 294 -8.09 -0.93 8.91
CA GLU A 294 -8.09 0.49 8.54
C GLU A 294 -7.41 1.38 9.60
N LYS A 295 -7.69 1.13 10.89
CA LYS A 295 -7.02 1.84 11.99
C LYS A 295 -5.52 1.57 12.02
N GLU A 296 -5.12 0.31 11.87
CA GLU A 296 -3.71 -0.07 11.85
C GLU A 296 -2.96 0.56 10.67
N ILE A 297 -3.57 0.58 9.48
CA ILE A 297 -3.05 1.25 8.28
C ILE A 297 -2.79 2.74 8.54
N ILE A 298 -3.77 3.46 9.11
CA ILE A 298 -3.61 4.88 9.43
C ILE A 298 -2.55 5.08 10.52
N ASN A 299 -2.45 4.19 11.51
CA ASN A 299 -1.42 4.28 12.54
C ASN A 299 -0.01 4.12 11.96
N VAL A 300 0.22 3.08 11.15
CA VAL A 300 1.52 2.87 10.49
C VAL A 300 1.83 4.05 9.58
N ARG A 301 0.85 4.58 8.84
CA ARG A 301 1.01 5.80 8.03
C ARG A 301 1.47 6.97 8.90
N ASN A 302 0.80 7.26 10.01
CA ASN A 302 1.17 8.36 10.90
C ASN A 302 2.58 8.17 11.48
N LEU A 303 2.97 6.94 11.82
CA LEU A 303 4.32 6.64 12.29
C LEU A 303 5.38 6.87 11.19
N ILE A 304 5.08 6.54 9.93
CA ILE A 304 5.97 6.87 8.81
C ILE A 304 6.18 8.39 8.75
N ILE A 305 5.10 9.17 8.77
CA ILE A 305 5.19 10.64 8.75
C ILE A 305 5.96 11.19 9.95
N ALA A 306 5.73 10.65 11.15
CA ALA A 306 6.47 11.06 12.35
C ALA A 306 7.98 10.75 12.23
N ASN A 307 8.36 9.60 11.66
CA ASN A 307 9.75 9.26 11.40
C ASN A 307 10.38 10.22 10.38
N GLU A 308 9.68 10.54 9.29
CA GLU A 308 10.15 11.51 8.28
C GLU A 308 10.34 12.90 8.89
N HIS A 309 9.38 13.35 9.70
CA HIS A 309 9.48 14.62 10.42
C HIS A 309 10.67 14.63 11.40
N ALA A 310 10.92 13.51 12.08
CA ALA A 310 12.05 13.35 12.99
C ALA A 310 13.40 13.37 12.26
N ILE A 311 13.47 12.83 11.04
CA ILE A 311 14.68 12.93 10.20
C ILE A 311 14.92 14.41 9.82
N ILE A 312 13.89 15.11 9.34
CA ILE A 312 14.00 16.50 8.86
C ILE A 312 14.41 17.48 9.97
N ASN A 313 13.85 17.33 11.17
CA ASN A 313 14.05 18.27 12.28
C ASN A 313 15.01 17.77 13.35
N GLY A 314 15.50 16.53 13.22
CA GLY A 314 16.34 15.88 14.20
C GLY A 314 17.82 16.17 13.99
N ASN A 315 18.63 15.27 14.55
CA ASN A 315 20.07 15.28 14.39
C ASN A 315 20.57 13.83 14.22
N ASN A 316 21.88 13.64 14.13
CA ASN A 316 22.47 12.32 13.95
C ASN A 316 22.04 11.29 14.99
N GLN A 317 21.75 11.70 16.23
CA GLN A 317 21.23 10.80 17.27
C GLN A 317 19.81 10.33 16.95
N THR A 318 18.97 11.20 16.41
CA THR A 318 17.61 10.85 15.96
C THR A 318 17.65 9.80 14.86
N VAL A 319 18.50 9.99 13.84
CA VAL A 319 18.67 9.02 12.76
C VAL A 319 19.26 7.69 13.29
N ALA A 320 20.23 7.75 14.21
CA ALA A 320 20.77 6.56 14.86
C ALA A 320 19.68 5.78 15.65
N GLN A 321 18.75 6.48 16.30
CA GLN A 321 17.61 5.85 16.99
C GLN A 321 16.64 5.17 16.01
N LEU A 322 16.40 5.74 14.83
CA LEU A 322 15.60 5.08 13.78
C LEU A 322 16.27 3.82 13.25
N PHE A 323 17.59 3.84 13.06
CA PHE A 323 18.34 2.62 12.73
C PHE A 323 18.27 1.58 13.85
N GLN A 324 18.35 2.00 15.10
CA GLN A 324 18.16 1.09 16.23
C GLN A 324 16.75 0.48 16.22
N ALA A 325 15.71 1.28 16.00
CA ALA A 325 14.34 0.79 15.87
C ALA A 325 14.19 -0.20 14.71
N LEU A 326 14.85 0.06 13.57
CA LEU A 326 14.91 -0.90 12.46
C LEU A 326 15.59 -2.21 12.88
N TYR A 327 16.70 -2.17 13.61
CA TYR A 327 17.38 -3.37 14.09
C TYR A 327 16.53 -4.17 15.09
N ASP A 328 15.80 -3.48 15.97
CA ASP A 328 14.96 -4.11 16.98
C ASP A 328 13.81 -4.92 16.36
N THR A 329 13.41 -4.60 15.12
CA THR A 329 12.41 -5.40 14.38
C THR A 329 12.82 -6.85 14.14
N THR A 330 14.12 -7.17 14.17
CA THR A 330 14.61 -8.56 14.08
C THR A 330 14.23 -9.41 15.28
N GLY A 331 14.04 -8.80 16.46
CA GLY A 331 13.60 -9.48 17.67
C GLY A 331 12.08 -9.70 17.74
N THR A 332 11.31 -8.87 17.03
CA THR A 332 9.83 -8.95 17.00
C THR A 332 9.29 -9.70 15.80
N ALA A 333 10.08 -9.80 14.72
CA ALA A 333 9.71 -10.57 13.55
C ALA A 333 9.52 -12.06 13.87
N GLN A 334 8.63 -12.73 13.14
CA GLN A 334 8.49 -14.18 13.25
C GLN A 334 9.83 -14.88 12.97
N LYS A 335 10.15 -15.90 13.77
CA LYS A 335 11.41 -16.67 13.66
C LYS A 335 11.64 -17.27 12.26
N SER A 336 10.58 -17.49 11.49
CA SER A 336 10.63 -17.99 10.11
C SER A 336 11.10 -16.96 9.08
N ALA A 337 11.15 -15.67 9.43
CA ALA A 337 11.54 -14.58 8.53
C ALA A 337 13.07 -14.40 8.46
N THR A 338 13.79 -15.49 8.21
CA THR A 338 15.26 -15.50 8.16
C THR A 338 15.80 -14.57 7.09
N PHE A 339 15.15 -14.50 5.92
CA PHE A 339 15.53 -13.58 4.85
C PHE A 339 15.47 -12.11 5.29
N TYR A 340 14.40 -11.72 5.99
CA TYR A 340 14.25 -10.37 6.52
C TYR A 340 15.36 -10.04 7.52
N THR A 341 15.56 -10.93 8.50
CA THR A 341 16.56 -10.76 9.55
C THR A 341 17.98 -10.66 8.95
N GLN A 342 18.31 -11.51 7.98
CA GLN A 342 19.61 -11.49 7.30
C GLN A 342 19.85 -10.17 6.56
N ARG A 343 18.83 -9.61 5.88
CA ARG A 343 18.95 -8.30 5.22
C ARG A 343 19.20 -7.18 6.22
N ILE A 344 18.51 -7.17 7.36
CA ILE A 344 18.72 -6.14 8.40
C ILE A 344 20.13 -6.26 9.00
N GLU A 345 20.60 -7.46 9.28
CA GLU A 345 21.97 -7.69 9.78
C GLU A 345 23.05 -7.31 8.76
N GLN A 346 22.82 -7.55 7.47
CA GLN A 346 23.71 -7.04 6.41
C GLN A 346 23.79 -5.52 6.45
N PHE A 347 22.64 -4.84 6.53
CA PHE A 347 22.57 -3.38 6.60
C PHE A 347 23.33 -2.83 7.82
N LYS A 348 23.11 -3.46 8.98
CA LYS A 348 23.79 -3.14 10.24
C LYS A 348 25.30 -3.33 10.13
N SER A 349 25.76 -4.42 9.51
CA SER A 349 27.18 -4.72 9.36
C SER A 349 27.93 -3.68 8.52
N VAL A 350 27.27 -3.14 7.48
CA VAL A 350 27.85 -2.07 6.64
C VAL A 350 28.03 -0.79 7.46
N LEU A 351 26.99 -0.36 8.19
CA LEU A 351 27.09 0.86 9.00
C LEU A 351 28.10 0.74 10.15
N GLN A 352 28.29 -0.46 10.71
CA GLN A 352 29.30 -0.71 11.74
C GLN A 352 30.75 -0.63 11.23
N GLN A 353 30.96 -0.76 9.91
CA GLN A 353 32.28 -0.65 9.28
C GLN A 353 32.62 0.79 8.87
N CYS A 354 31.64 1.70 8.88
CA CYS A 354 31.87 3.11 8.59
C CYS A 354 32.76 3.76 9.66
N THR A 355 33.66 4.63 9.21
CA THR A 355 34.36 5.56 10.09
C THR A 355 33.37 6.52 10.76
N PRO A 356 33.73 7.15 11.90
CA PRO A 356 32.87 8.14 12.54
C PRO A 356 32.47 9.30 11.61
N MET A 357 33.35 9.69 10.68
CA MET A 357 33.07 10.74 9.69
C MET A 357 32.04 10.28 8.67
N GLU A 358 32.20 9.08 8.09
CA GLU A 358 31.26 8.52 7.12
C GLU A 358 29.88 8.32 7.74
N LEU A 359 29.82 7.79 8.97
CA LEU A 359 28.55 7.60 9.67
C LEU A 359 27.89 8.94 10.00
N SER A 360 28.68 9.92 10.46
CA SER A 360 28.18 11.27 10.72
C SER A 360 27.71 11.98 9.46
N TYR A 361 28.30 11.70 8.30
CA TYR A 361 27.88 12.23 7.01
C TYR A 361 26.58 11.56 6.55
N PHE A 362 26.50 10.23 6.65
CA PHE A 362 25.32 9.44 6.28
C PHE A 362 24.08 9.82 7.11
N TYR A 363 24.23 10.09 8.40
CA TYR A 363 23.12 10.47 9.29
C TYR A 363 22.70 11.94 9.22
N ARG A 364 23.36 12.76 8.39
CA ARG A 364 23.10 14.22 8.35
C ARG A 364 21.96 14.61 7.39
N TYR A 365 21.27 13.62 6.83
CA TYR A 365 20.15 13.76 5.90
C TYR A 365 19.11 12.69 6.23
#